data_AF-X1N7Z5-F1
#
_entry.id   AF-X1N7Z5-F1
#
_cell.length_a   1.000
_cell.length_b   1.000
_cell.length_c   1.000
_cell.angle_alpha   90.00
_cell.angle_beta   90.00
_cell.angle_gamma   90.00
#
_symmetry.space_group_name_H-M   'P 1'
#
loop_
_entity.id
_entity.type
_entity.pdbx_description
1 polymer ?
#
loop_
_entity_poly.entity_id
_entity_poly.type
_entity_poly.pdbx_seq_one_letter_code
_entity_poly.pdbx_strand_id
1 'polypeptide(L)'
;MSWLGNSYSLTIAAIIGGSIILALLGAFFGLLYRGIDRKLAAHMQGRIGPPIIQPFRDVRKLLAKESIIPDGGVSWLFQACPFIGLVASILLLTYIPVFGPGALLEG
;
A
#
# COMPACT_ATOMS: atom_id res chain seq x y z
N MET A 1 14.52 -16.70 -35.53
CA MET A 1 14.78 -15.38 -34.91
C MET A 1 13.46 -14.62 -34.80
N SER A 2 12.58 -15.03 -33.87
CA SER A 2 11.26 -14.40 -33.61
C SER A 2 10.62 -14.84 -32.27
N TRP A 3 11.20 -15.85 -31.60
CA TRP A 3 10.73 -16.42 -30.33
C TRP A 3 10.99 -15.59 -29.07
N LEU A 4 11.64 -14.44 -29.21
CA LEU A 4 11.91 -13.55 -28.10
C LEU A 4 10.78 -12.51 -27.93
N GLY A 5 10.11 -12.12 -29.03
CA GLY A 5 9.14 -11.00 -29.16
C GLY A 5 8.02 -10.89 -28.14
N ASN A 6 7.48 -12.04 -27.71
CA ASN A 6 6.24 -12.10 -26.93
C ASN A 6 6.48 -12.43 -25.45
N SER A 7 7.65 -12.99 -25.12
CA SER A 7 7.93 -13.49 -23.77
C SER A 7 8.37 -12.37 -22.83
N TYR A 8 9.10 -11.36 -23.31
CA TYR A 8 9.48 -10.20 -22.47
C TYR A 8 8.31 -9.26 -22.17
N SER A 9 7.39 -9.07 -23.11
CA SER A 9 6.19 -8.28 -22.85
C SER A 9 5.31 -8.96 -21.80
N LEU A 10 5.18 -10.28 -21.84
CA LEU A 10 4.42 -11.06 -20.87
C LEU A 10 5.09 -11.08 -19.48
N THR A 11 6.41 -11.21 -19.40
CA THR A 11 7.12 -11.19 -18.10
C THR A 11 7.14 -9.80 -17.48
N ILE A 12 7.34 -8.73 -18.26
CA ILE A 12 7.26 -7.34 -17.78
C ILE A 12 5.84 -7.03 -17.33
N ALA A 13 4.81 -7.42 -18.10
CA ALA A 13 3.42 -7.24 -17.70
C ALA A 13 3.07 -8.04 -16.43
N ALA A 14 3.61 -9.24 -16.27
CA ALA A 14 3.42 -10.05 -15.07
C ALA A 14 4.10 -9.44 -13.82
N ILE A 15 5.32 -8.88 -13.97
CA ILE A 15 6.03 -8.21 -12.87
C ILE A 15 5.30 -6.92 -12.46
N ILE A 16 4.88 -6.11 -13.43
CA ILE A 16 4.12 -4.88 -13.18
C ILE A 16 2.76 -5.22 -12.56
N GLY A 17 2.04 -6.20 -13.14
CA GLY A 17 0.76 -6.68 -12.63
C GLY A 17 0.87 -7.23 -11.21
N GLY A 18 1.88 -8.07 -10.95
CA GLY A 18 2.16 -8.63 -9.64
C GLY A 18 2.51 -7.55 -8.59
N SER A 19 3.31 -6.55 -8.97
CA SER A 19 3.67 -5.44 -8.09
C SER A 19 2.45 -4.57 -7.72
N ILE A 20 1.56 -4.30 -8.67
CA ILE A 20 0.32 -3.55 -8.44
C ILE A 20 -0.61 -4.34 -7.51
N ILE A 21 -0.80 -5.64 -7.78
CA ILE A 21 -1.63 -6.52 -6.93
C ILE A 21 -1.06 -6.57 -5.51
N LEU A 22 0.25 -6.70 -5.36
CA LEU A 22 0.92 -6.71 -4.06
C LEU A 22 0.74 -5.38 -3.32
N ALA A 23 0.85 -4.25 -4.00
CA ALA A 23 0.62 -2.93 -3.41
C ALA A 23 -0.83 -2.76 -2.92
N LEU A 24 -1.81 -3.20 -3.71
CA LEU A 24 -3.23 -3.14 -3.34
C LEU A 24 -3.55 -4.07 -2.16
N LEU A 25 -3.04 -5.30 -2.19
CA LEU A 25 -3.19 -6.24 -1.08
C LEU A 25 -2.50 -5.71 0.18
N GLY A 26 -1.28 -5.17 0.07
CA GLY A 26 -0.54 -4.58 1.17
C GLY A 26 -1.28 -3.41 1.81
N ALA A 27 -1.86 -2.51 1.01
CA ALA A 27 -2.70 -1.43 1.52
C ALA A 27 -3.95 -1.94 2.23
N PHE A 28 -4.64 -2.94 1.66
CA PHE A 28 -5.84 -3.52 2.24
C PHE A 28 -5.54 -4.25 3.57
N PHE A 29 -4.54 -5.14 3.58
CA PHE A 29 -4.12 -5.85 4.78
C PHE A 29 -3.54 -4.90 5.83
N GLY A 30 -2.83 -3.85 5.43
CA GLY A 30 -2.33 -2.82 6.35
C GLY A 30 -3.46 -2.09 7.09
N LEU A 31 -4.54 -1.73 6.39
CA LEU A 31 -5.72 -1.11 7.00
C LEU A 31 -6.45 -2.08 7.93
N LEU A 32 -6.58 -3.35 7.53
CA LEU A 32 -7.20 -4.39 8.36
C LEU A 32 -6.38 -4.65 9.63
N TYR A 33 -5.06 -4.77 9.49
CA TYR A 33 -4.12 -4.97 10.60
C TYR A 33 -4.23 -3.83 11.61
N ARG A 34 -4.31 -2.58 11.13
CA ARG A 34 -4.51 -1.42 12.00
C ARG A 34 -5.85 -1.44 12.74
N GLY A 35 -6.90 -2.04 12.17
CA GLY A 35 -8.17 -2.26 12.86
C GLY A 35 -8.06 -3.29 13.99
N ILE A 36 -7.31 -4.37 13.75
CA ILE A 36 -7.04 -5.42 14.75
C ILE A 36 -6.17 -4.86 15.89
N ASP A 37 -5.10 -4.15 15.56
CA ASP A 37 -4.20 -3.52 16.54
C ASP A 37 -4.96 -2.58 17.48
N ARG A 38 -5.84 -1.72 16.94
CA ARG A 38 -6.69 -0.84 17.77
C ARG A 38 -7.64 -1.60 18.70
N LYS A 39 -8.14 -2.76 18.28
CA LYS A 39 -9.01 -3.60 19.10
C LYS A 39 -8.21 -4.28 20.21
N LEU A 40 -7.00 -4.77 19.89
CA LEU A 40 -6.10 -5.39 20.86
C LEU A 40 -5.64 -4.38 21.91
N ALA A 41 -5.19 -3.19 21.49
CA ALA A 41 -4.77 -2.12 22.38
C ALA A 41 -5.91 -1.68 23.33
N ALA A 42 -7.14 -1.59 22.83
CA ALA A 42 -8.30 -1.27 23.64
C ALA A 42 -8.61 -2.34 24.69
N HIS A 43 -8.50 -3.62 24.31
CA HIS A 43 -8.70 -4.75 25.21
C HIS A 43 -7.66 -4.75 26.35
N MET A 44 -6.38 -4.48 26.03
CA MET A 44 -5.31 -4.32 27.02
C MET A 44 -5.56 -3.15 27.99
N GLN A 45 -6.30 -2.14 27.54
CA GLN A 45 -6.67 -0.98 28.35
C GLN A 45 -8.00 -1.17 29.10
N GLY A 46 -8.56 -2.38 29.11
CA GLY A 46 -9.81 -2.69 29.80
C GLY A 46 -11.04 -2.00 29.21
N ARG A 47 -10.97 -1.50 27.97
CA ARG A 47 -12.07 -0.83 27.27
C ARG A 47 -12.53 -1.61 26.05
N ILE A 48 -13.81 -1.47 25.73
CA ILE A 48 -14.37 -2.04 24.49
C ILE A 48 -13.80 -1.24 23.31
N GLY A 49 -13.00 -1.91 22.49
CA GLY A 49 -12.36 -1.32 21.32
C GLY A 49 -13.32 -1.02 20.17
N PRO A 50 -12.91 -0.13 19.25
CA PRO A 50 -13.69 0.19 18.05
C PRO A 50 -13.84 -1.05 17.14
N PRO A 51 -14.85 -1.08 16.25
CA PRO A 51 -15.04 -2.18 15.30
C PRO A 51 -13.87 -2.27 14.31
N ILE A 52 -13.56 -3.48 13.84
CA ILE A 52 -12.40 -3.74 12.94
C ILE A 52 -12.51 -2.98 11.61
N ILE A 53 -13.74 -2.67 11.16
CA ILE A 53 -14.01 -1.92 9.92
C ILE A 53 -13.80 -0.40 10.09
N GLN A 54 -13.60 0.08 11.33
CA GLN A 54 -13.42 1.50 11.62
C GLN A 54 -12.34 2.20 10.77
N PRO A 55 -11.14 1.62 10.51
CA PRO A 55 -10.11 2.25 9.69
C PRO A 55 -10.58 2.58 8.27
N PHE A 56 -11.42 1.75 7.65
CA PHE A 56 -11.98 2.03 6.33
C PHE A 56 -12.94 3.22 6.35
N ARG A 57 -13.73 3.35 7.42
CA ARG A 57 -14.64 4.50 7.62
C ARG A 57 -13.86 5.78 7.88
N ASP A 58 -12.76 5.69 8.62
CA ASP A 58 -11.88 6.80 8.92
C ASP A 58 -11.21 7.33 7.65
N VAL A 59 -10.68 6.45 6.78
CA VAL A 59 -10.12 6.84 5.47
C VAL A 59 -11.15 7.56 4.61
N ARG A 60 -12.35 6.98 4.43
CA ARG A 60 -13.43 7.62 3.66
C ARG A 60 -13.81 8.99 4.21
N LYS A 61 -13.88 9.13 5.55
CA LYS A 61 -14.22 10.39 6.20
C LYS A 61 -13.16 11.47 5.99
N LEU A 62 -11.88 11.10 6.03
CA LEU A 62 -10.77 12.04 5.84
C LEU A 62 -10.67 12.50 4.38
N LEU A 63 -10.90 11.60 3.42
CA LEU A 63 -10.91 11.95 1.99
C LEU A 63 -12.07 12.89 1.61
N ALA A 64 -13.16 12.87 2.38
CA ALA A 64 -14.30 13.78 2.18
C ALA A 64 -14.10 15.17 2.79
N LYS A 65 -12.96 15.42 3.46
CA LYS A 65 -12.71 16.67 4.18
C LYS A 65 -11.81 17.60 3.36
N GLU A 66 -12.05 18.90 3.47
CA GLU A 66 -11.24 19.92 2.82
C GLU A 66 -9.82 19.97 3.39
N SER A 67 -8.83 20.12 2.51
CA SER A 67 -7.44 20.34 2.88
C SER A 67 -7.23 21.80 3.25
N ILE A 68 -6.97 22.08 4.53
CA ILE A 68 -6.67 23.42 5.02
C ILE A 68 -5.15 23.61 4.98
N ILE A 69 -4.68 24.57 4.17
CA ILE A 69 -3.26 24.92 4.04
C ILE A 69 -3.03 26.23 4.81
N PRO A 70 -2.03 26.32 5.71
CA PRO A 70 -1.76 27.54 6.48
C PRO A 70 -1.19 28.67 5.59
N ASP A 71 -1.60 29.91 5.87
CA ASP A 71 -1.35 31.13 5.06
C ASP A 71 0.13 31.58 4.92
N GLY A 72 1.09 30.78 5.40
CA GLY A 72 2.53 31.05 5.28
C GLY A 72 3.36 29.82 4.85
N GLY A 73 2.70 28.73 4.44
CA GLY A 73 3.34 27.48 4.04
C GLY A 73 3.69 27.42 2.56
N VAL A 74 4.71 26.64 2.22
CA VAL A 74 5.02 26.29 0.83
C VAL A 74 3.96 25.30 0.33
N SER A 75 2.92 25.81 -0.34
CA SER A 75 1.71 25.05 -0.69
C SER A 75 1.98 23.78 -1.50
N TRP A 76 2.95 23.80 -2.42
CA TRP A 76 3.28 22.64 -3.25
C TRP A 76 3.90 21.50 -2.42
N LEU A 77 4.77 21.84 -1.47
CA LEU A 77 5.48 20.85 -0.65
C LEU A 77 4.51 20.20 0.34
N PHE A 78 3.61 20.99 0.94
CA PHE A 78 2.61 20.48 1.88
C PHE A 78 1.65 19.48 1.22
N GLN A 79 1.28 19.74 -0.04
CA GLN A 79 0.46 18.81 -0.82
C GLN A 79 1.26 17.58 -1.27
N ALA A 80 2.54 17.74 -1.65
CA ALA A 80 3.38 16.65 -2.14
C ALA A 80 3.82 15.66 -1.05
N CYS A 81 4.05 16.12 0.19
CA CYS A 81 4.49 15.29 1.32
C CYS A 81 3.73 13.96 1.50
N PRO A 82 2.38 13.94 1.60
CA PRO A 82 1.64 12.68 1.76
C PRO A 82 1.79 11.75 0.55
N PHE A 83 1.90 12.28 -0.67
CA PHE A 83 2.11 11.45 -1.87
C PHE A 83 3.50 10.83 -1.90
N ILE A 84 4.54 11.59 -1.53
CA ILE A 84 5.92 11.09 -1.44
C ILE A 84 6.00 9.94 -0.43
N GLY A 85 5.37 10.09 0.74
CA GLY A 85 5.34 9.01 1.75
C GLY A 85 4.63 7.74 1.27
N LEU A 86 3.55 7.89 0.50
CA LEU A 86 2.82 6.77 -0.08
C LEU A 86 3.68 6.05 -1.13
N VAL A 87 4.29 6.80 -2.05
CA VAL A 87 5.18 6.25 -3.09
C VAL A 87 6.37 5.52 -2.46
N ALA A 88 7.02 6.11 -1.46
CA ALA A 88 8.13 5.49 -0.76
C ALA A 88 7.74 4.16 -0.09
N SER A 89 6.56 4.10 0.53
CA SER A 89 6.04 2.88 1.17
C SER A 89 5.75 1.78 0.15
N ILE A 90 5.20 2.13 -1.02
CA ILE A 90 4.95 1.17 -2.11
C ILE A 90 6.27 0.66 -2.69
N LEU A 91 7.24 1.55 -2.93
CA LEU A 91 8.55 1.18 -3.46
C LEU A 91 9.27 0.19 -2.55
N LEU A 92 9.23 0.40 -1.23
CA LEU A 92 9.80 -0.53 -0.25
C LEU A 92 9.14 -1.92 -0.33
N LEU A 93 7.83 -1.98 -0.53
CA LEU A 93 7.12 -3.25 -0.66
C LEU A 93 7.50 -3.99 -1.96
N THR A 94 7.71 -3.26 -3.06
CA THR A 94 8.16 -3.84 -4.34
C THR A 94 9.58 -4.41 -4.25
N TYR A 95 10.42 -3.88 -3.37
CA TYR A 95 11.77 -4.38 -3.18
C TYR A 95 11.82 -5.78 -2.53
N ILE A 96 10.75 -6.19 -1.83
CA ILE A 96 10.67 -7.53 -1.23
C ILE A 96 10.30 -8.52 -2.34
N PRO A 97 11.16 -9.50 -2.68
CA PRO A 97 10.85 -10.50 -3.69
C PRO A 97 9.82 -11.51 -3.15
N VAL A 98 8.53 -11.18 -3.26
CA VAL A 98 7.42 -12.07 -2.84
C VAL A 98 7.21 -13.21 -3.83
N PHE A 99 7.55 -12.99 -5.11
CA PHE A 99 7.60 -14.00 -6.14
C PHE A 99 9.05 -14.18 -6.58
N GLY A 100 9.75 -15.09 -5.90
CA GLY A 100 11.05 -15.56 -6.39
C GLY A 100 10.87 -16.15 -7.79
N PRO A 101 11.78 -15.89 -8.75
CA PRO A 101 11.80 -16.67 -9.98
C PRO A 101 11.91 -18.14 -9.59
N GLY A 102 11.03 -18.99 -10.15
CA GLY A 102 11.19 -20.43 -10.09
C GLY A 102 12.63 -20.77 -10.47
N ALA A 103 13.24 -21.67 -9.72
CA ALA A 103 14.65 -22.01 -9.83
C ALA A 103 15.08 -22.08 -11.30
N LEU A 104 16.03 -21.24 -11.71
CA LEU A 104 16.67 -21.27 -13.02
C LEU A 104 17.51 -22.55 -13.26
N LEU A 105 17.33 -23.58 -12.42
CA LEU A 105 18.01 -24.88 -12.46
C LEU A 105 17.02 -26.05 -12.34
N GLU A 106 15.81 -25.94 -12.92
CA GLU A 106 15.16 -27.14 -13.48
C GLU A 106 15.59 -27.26 -14.94
N GLY A 107 16.78 -27.83 -15.11
CA GLY A 107 17.24 -28.43 -16.36
C GLY A 107 17.14 -29.94 -16.26
#